data_AF-A0A2H0GDD4-F1
#
_entry.id   AF-A0A2H0GDD4-F1
#
_cell.length_a   1.000
_cell.length_b   1.000
_cell.length_c   1.000
_cell.angle_alpha   90.00
_cell.angle_beta   90.00
_cell.angle_gamma   90.00
#
_symmetry.space_group_name_H-M   'P 1'
#
loop_
_entity.id
_entity.type
_entity.pdbx_description
1 polymer ?
#
loop_
_entity_poly.entity_id
_entity_poly.type
_entity_poly.pdbx_seq_one_letter_code
_entity_poly.pdbx_strand_id
1 'polypeptide(L)' 'MSSYTLFIGNNCLGCKQILDKLKKLNINITVVNIHDENPNLPFPLMIVPALIKDDRLIAYGIDIVKYLKTNYY' A
#
# COMPACT_ATOMS: atom_id res chain seq x y z
N MET A 1 2.54 -5.20 -17.09
CA MET A 1 1.83 -4.05 -16.48
C MET A 1 2.22 -3.99 -15.02
N SER A 2 2.98 -2.98 -14.64
CA SER A 2 3.52 -2.83 -13.28
C SER A 2 2.46 -2.26 -12.34
N SER A 3 1.67 -3.14 -11.72
CA SER A 3 0.59 -2.77 -10.80
C SER A 3 1.12 -2.43 -9.41
N TYR A 4 0.70 -1.28 -8.88
CA TYR A 4 0.92 -0.94 -7.47
C TYR A 4 0.19 -1.93 -6.56
N THR A 5 0.87 -2.36 -5.50
CA THR A 5 0.29 -3.18 -4.43
C THR A 5 0.52 -2.51 -3.08
N LEU A 6 -0.56 -2.36 -2.32
CA LEU A 6 -0.56 -1.82 -0.97
C LEU A 6 -0.59 -2.95 0.04
N PHE A 7 0.50 -3.11 0.78
CA PHE A 7 0.58 -4.05 1.88
C PHE A 7 0.10 -3.39 3.17
N ILE A 8 -0.79 -4.09 3.88
CA ILE A 8 -1.38 -3.68 5.15
C ILE A 8 -1.24 -4.80 6.19
N GLY A 9 -1.57 -4.51 7.45
CA GLY A 9 -1.62 -5.51 8.52
C GLY A 9 -2.84 -5.35 9.42
N ASN A 10 -3.14 -6.40 10.20
CA ASN A 10 -4.21 -6.41 11.19
C ASN A 10 -4.04 -5.32 12.25
N ASN A 11 -5.17 -4.77 12.73
CA ASN A 11 -5.24 -3.72 13.76
C ASN A 11 -4.40 -2.45 13.47
N CYS A 12 -4.12 -2.17 12.20
CA CYS A 12 -3.33 -1.01 11.77
C CYS A 12 -4.22 0.22 11.53
N LEU A 13 -4.20 1.18 12.47
CA LEU A 13 -4.95 2.44 12.33
C LEU A 13 -4.49 3.26 11.12
N GLY A 14 -3.17 3.33 10.89
CA GLY A 14 -2.61 4.01 9.72
C GLY A 14 -3.11 3.41 8.41
N CYS A 15 -3.20 2.08 8.32
CA CYS A 15 -3.69 1.38 7.14
C CYS A 15 -5.14 1.75 6.84
N LYS A 16 -6.02 1.77 7.87
CA LYS A 16 -7.41 2.24 7.72
C LYS A 16 -7.49 3.66 7.17
N GLN A 17 -6.69 4.58 7.72
CA GLN A 17 -6.66 5.97 7.25
C GLN A 17 -6.22 6.10 5.78
N ILE A 18 -5.24 5.29 5.35
CA ILE A 18 -4.79 5.28 3.95
C ILE A 18 -5.87 4.71 3.04
N LEU A 19 -6.48 3.58 3.39
CA LEU A 19 -7.57 2.97 2.61
C LEU A 19 -8.75 3.94 2.43
N ASP A 20 -9.16 4.64 3.50
CA ASP A 20 -10.23 5.64 3.42
C ASP A 20 -9.86 6.81 2.49
N LYS A 21 -8.60 7.26 2.52
CA LYS A 21 -8.12 8.32 1.61
C LYS A 21 -8.11 7.85 0.16
N LEU A 22 -7.64 6.63 -0.12
CA LEU A 22 -7.62 6.07 -1.47
C LEU A 22 -9.03 5.90 -2.03
N LYS A 23 -9.97 5.42 -1.21
CA LYS A 23 -11.39 5.33 -1.56
C LYS A 23 -11.98 6.70 -1.91
N LYS A 24 -11.71 7.73 -1.11
CA LYS A 24 -12.17 9.11 -1.38
C LYS A 24 -11.59 9.71 -2.67
N LEU A 25 -10.41 9.26 -3.07
CA LEU A 25 -9.74 9.70 -4.30
C LEU A 25 -10.07 8.83 -5.52
N ASN A 26 -10.93 7.81 -5.35
CA ASN A 26 -11.27 6.83 -6.38
C ASN A 26 -10.03 6.12 -6.99
N ILE A 27 -9.01 5.89 -6.16
CA ILE A 27 -7.78 5.19 -6.55
C ILE A 27 -7.95 3.70 -6.22
N ASN A 28 -7.96 2.86 -7.25
CA ASN A 28 -8.19 1.42 -7.11
C ASN A 28 -6.90 0.62 -7.29
N ILE A 29 -6.26 0.25 -6.17
CA ILE A 29 -5.02 -0.52 -6.17
C ILE A 29 -5.21 -1.87 -5.49
N THR A 30 -4.36 -2.84 -5.83
CA THR A 30 -4.32 -4.13 -5.15
C THR A 30 -3.94 -3.92 -3.69
N VAL A 31 -4.67 -4.53 -2.77
CA VAL A 31 -4.40 -4.48 -1.33
C VAL A 31 -4.17 -5.91 -0.85
N VAL A 32 -3.09 -6.12 -0.09
CA VAL A 32 -2.73 -7.43 0.47
C VAL A 32 -2.49 -7.29 1.96
N ASN A 33 -3.11 -8.16 2.75
CA ASN A 33 -2.90 -8.23 4.20
C ASN A 33 -1.78 -9.22 4.53
N ILE A 34 -0.66 -8.72 5.06
CA ILE A 34 0.52 -9.56 5.34
C ILE A 34 0.29 -10.57 6.47
N HIS A 35 -0.70 -10.35 7.33
CA HIS A 35 -1.01 -11.26 8.43
C HIS A 35 -1.97 -12.40 8.03
N ASP A 36 -2.79 -12.20 6.99
CA ASP A 36 -3.81 -13.17 6.60
C ASP A 36 -3.38 -13.99 5.38
N GLU A 37 -2.61 -13.39 4.47
CA GLU A 37 -2.33 -13.97 3.14
C GLU A 37 -0.91 -14.57 3.02
N ASN A 38 -0.07 -14.42 4.05
CA ASN A 38 1.34 -14.81 4.07
C ASN A 38 2.06 -14.58 2.72
N PRO A 39 2.01 -13.34 2.18
CA PRO A 39 2.42 -13.08 0.81
C PRO A 39 3.92 -13.26 0.63
N ASN A 40 4.32 -13.71 -0.57
CA ASN A 40 5.74 -13.75 -0.94
C ASN A 40 6.22 -12.32 -1.20
N LEU A 41 6.76 -11.69 -0.17
CA LEU A 41 7.28 -10.33 -0.26
C LEU A 41 8.67 -10.33 -0.90
N PRO A 42 8.96 -9.38 -1.80
CA PRO A 42 10.29 -9.24 -2.40
C PRO A 42 11.37 -8.89 -1.37
N PHE A 43 10.98 -8.33 -0.23
CA PHE A 43 11.84 -8.02 0.91
C PHE A 43 11.02 -8.01 2.21
N PRO A 44 11.65 -8.20 3.38
CA PRO A 44 10.95 -8.12 4.66
C PRO A 44 10.37 -6.73 4.90
N LEU A 45 9.06 -6.63 5.07
CA LEU A 45 8.39 -5.39 5.46
C LEU A 45 8.45 -5.20 6.98
N MET A 46 9.10 -4.12 7.42
CA MET A 46 9.16 -3.77 8.85
C MET A 46 7.98 -2.90 9.30
N ILE A 47 7.36 -2.16 8.37
CA ILE A 47 6.32 -1.17 8.67
C ILE A 47 5.22 -1.30 7.61
N VAL A 48 3.96 -1.15 8.05
CA VAL A 48 2.77 -1.03 7.19
C VAL A 48 1.95 0.21 7.60
N PRO A 49 1.19 0.84 6.68
CA PRO A 49 0.98 0.46 5.28
C PRO A 49 2.19 0.79 4.39
N ALA A 50 2.44 -0.05 3.37
CA ALA A 50 3.56 0.06 2.45
C ALA A 50 3.11 -0.09 0.99
N LEU A 51 3.49 0.85 0.13
CA LEU A 51 3.23 0.80 -1.30
C LEU A 51 4.43 0.19 -2.04
N ILE A 52 4.20 -0.86 -2.81
CA ILE A 52 5.21 -1.55 -3.61
C ILE A 52 4.82 -1.52 -5.09
N LYS A 53 5.83 -1.38 -5.95
CA LYS A 53 5.72 -1.53 -7.41
C LYS A 53 6.99 -2.18 -7.93
N ASP A 54 6.87 -3.21 -8.78
CA ASP A 54 8.00 -3.92 -9.40
C ASP A 54 9.10 -4.30 -8.38
N ASP A 55 8.69 -4.96 -7.29
CA ASP A 55 9.58 -5.38 -6.20
C ASP A 55 10.36 -4.26 -5.51
N ARG A 56 9.92 -3.01 -5.64
CA ARG A 56 10.50 -1.85 -4.99
C ARG A 56 9.51 -1.21 -4.04
N LEU A 57 10.01 -0.88 -2.85
CA LEU A 57 9.32 0.00 -1.92
C LEU A 57 9.22 1.39 -2.54
N ILE A 58 8.00 1.92 -2.59
CA ILE A 58 7.72 3.25 -3.13
C ILE A 58 7.48 4.26 -2.01
N ALA A 59 6.65 3.92 -1.03
CA ALA A 59 6.29 4.82 0.06
C ALA A 59 5.70 4.06 1.26
N TYR A 60 5.73 4.71 2.42
CA TYR A 60 5.05 4.28 3.65
C TYR A 60 4.00 5.30 4.08
N GLY A 61 3.00 4.84 4.84
CA GLY A 61 2.10 5.73 5.57
C GLY A 61 1.44 6.79 4.67
N ILE A 62 1.45 8.05 5.10
CA ILE A 62 0.77 9.15 4.40
C ILE A 62 1.41 9.50 3.05
N ASP A 63 2.70 9.22 2.88
CA ASP A 63 3.42 9.51 1.63
C ASP A 63 2.90 8.68 0.46
N ILE A 64 2.25 7.54 0.75
CA ILE A 64 1.53 6.72 -0.25
C ILE A 64 0.49 7.55 -1.00
N VAL A 65 -0.31 8.33 -0.27
CA VAL A 65 -1.36 9.16 -0.87
C VAL A 65 -0.74 10.29 -1.69
N LYS A 66 0.34 10.89 -1.19
CA LYS A 66 1.06 11.95 -1.91
C LYS A 66 1.63 11.41 -3.22
N TYR A 67 2.29 10.26 -3.18
CA TYR A 67 2.88 9.62 -4.35
C TYR A 67 1.83 9.25 -5.40
N LEU A 68 0.75 8.58 -4.99
CA LEU A 68 -0.29 8.12 -5.92
C LEU A 68 -1.03 9.30 -6.56
N LYS A 69 -1.29 10.40 -5.84
CA LYS A 69 -1.87 11.60 -6.46
C LYS A 69 -1.05 12.16 -7.62
N THR A 70 0.28 12.02 -7.57
CA THR A 70 1.18 12.55 -8.60
C THR A 70 1.43 11.55 -9.74
N ASN A 71 1.36 10.23 -9.48
CA ASN A 71 1.84 9.19 -10.40
C ASN A 71 0.81 8.13 -10.79
N TYR A 72 -0.47 8.33 -10.44
CA TYR A 72 -1.57 7.40 -10.75
C TYR A 72 -2.38 7.80 -12.00
N TYR A 73 -2.00 8.91 -12.66
CA TYR A 73 -2.55 9.39 -13.93
C TYR A 73 -1.55 9.21 -15.06
#